data_AF-A0A0J9C8Y7-F1
#
_entry.id   AF-A0A0J9C8Y7-F1
#
_cell.length_a   1.000
_cell.length_b   1.000
_cell.length_c   1.000
_cell.angle_alpha   90.00
_cell.angle_beta   90.00
_cell.angle_gamma   90.00
#
_symmetry.space_group_name_H-M   'P 1'
#
loop_
_entity.id
_entity.type
_entity.pdbx_description
1 polymer ?
#
loop_
_entity_poly.entity_id
_entity_poly.type
_entity_poly.pdbx_seq_one_letter_code
_entity_poly.pdbx_strand_id
1 'polypeptide(L)' 'MMDCAKVGGLIAGLRKEKKWTQKQLADAMNISDKTISKWERGGSLR' A
#
# COMPACT_ATOMS: atom_id res chain seq x y z
N MET A 1 9.02 -11.80 12.57
CA MET A 1 7.88 -12.04 11.66
C MET A 1 7.33 -10.68 11.30
N MET A 2 7.51 -10.21 10.05
CA MET A 2 7.08 -8.85 9.66
C MET A 2 5.56 -8.80 9.61
N ASP A 3 4.95 -7.95 10.46
CA ASP A 3 3.50 -7.71 10.45
C ASP A 3 3.12 -6.96 9.16
N CYS A 4 2.80 -7.68 8.08
CA CYS A 4 2.34 -7.09 6.82
C CYS A 4 1.14 -6.13 7.02
N ALA A 5 0.34 -6.35 8.07
CA ALA A 5 -0.77 -5.47 8.47
C ALA A 5 -0.30 -4.08 8.94
N LYS A 6 0.82 -3.99 9.67
CA LYS A 6 1.39 -2.70 10.12
C LYS A 6 1.96 -1.92 8.95
N VAL A 7 2.58 -2.62 7.99
CA VAL A 7 3.16 -2.01 6.79
C VAL A 7 2.08 -1.40 5.90
N GLY A 8 0.94 -2.08 5.70
CA GLY A 8 -0.19 -1.57 4.92
C GLY A 8 -0.75 -0.24 5.44
N GLY A 9 -0.93 -0.15 6.76
CA GLY A 9 -1.39 1.09 7.41
C GLY A 9 -0.37 2.23 7.29
N LEU A 10 0.92 1.93 7.44
CA LEU A 10 2.00 2.92 7.31
C LEU A 10 2.07 3.47 5.88
N ILE A 11 2.01 2.59 4.88
CA ILE A 11 2.01 2.97 3.47
C ILE A 11 0.82 3.88 3.15
N ALA A 12 -0.38 3.53 3.61
CA ALA A 12 -1.57 4.35 3.41
C ALA A 12 -1.45 5.73 4.06
N GLY A 13 -0.86 5.81 5.26
CA GLY A 13 -0.58 7.07 5.95
C GLY A 13 0.37 7.96 5.17
N LEU A 14 1.55 7.43 4.81
CA LEU A 14 2.57 8.15 4.04
C LEU A 14 2.05 8.59 2.66
N ARG A 15 1.26 7.74 2.00
CA ARG A 15 0.63 8.07 0.72
C ARG A 15 -0.30 9.28 0.86
N LYS A 16 -1.15 9.29 1.89
CA LYS A 16 -2.09 10.40 2.15
C LYS A 16 -1.35 11.68 2.54
N GLU A 17 -0.28 11.57 3.33
CA GLU A 17 0.58 12.70 3.71
C GLU A 17 1.20 13.36 2.47
N LYS A 18 1.67 12.55 1.52
CA LYS A 18 2.20 13.02 0.23
C LYS A 18 1.13 13.41 -0.80
N LYS A 19 -0.16 13.32 -0.46
CA LYS A 19 -1.30 13.50 -1.38
C LYS A 19 -1.19 12.64 -2.66
N TRP A 20 -0.69 11.43 -2.52
CA TRP A 20 -0.54 10.49 -3.63
C TRP A 20 -1.76 9.59 -3.80
N THR A 21 -2.04 9.22 -5.04
CA THR A 21 -3.00 8.16 -5.38
C THR A 21 -2.36 6.78 -5.24
N GLN A 22 -3.16 5.73 -5.11
CA GLN A 22 -2.65 4.35 -5.08
C GLN A 22 -1.84 4.03 -6.34
N LYS A 23 -2.26 4.56 -7.50
CA LYS A 23 -1.55 4.42 -8.77
C LYS A 23 -0.19 5.10 -8.77
N GLN A 24 -0.10 6.36 -8.32
CA GLN A 24 1.19 7.06 -8.24
C GLN A 24 2.19 6.36 -7.32
N LEU A 25 1.71 5.84 -6.19
CA LEU A 25 2.56 5.04 -5.30
C LEU A 25 2.99 3.73 -5.98
N ALA A 26 2.08 3.07 -6.69
CA ALA A 26 2.34 1.83 -7.40
C ALA A 26 3.36 2.03 -8.53
N ASP A 27 3.23 3.11 -9.31
CA ASP A 27 4.18 3.52 -10.34
C ASP A 27 5.57 3.79 -9.73
N ALA A 28 5.62 4.52 -8.60
CA ALA A 28 6.87 4.80 -7.89
C ALA A 28 7.56 3.55 -7.32
N MET A 29 6.78 2.52 -6.97
CA MET A 29 7.27 1.24 -6.48
C MET A 29 7.42 0.19 -7.59
N ASN A 30 7.10 0.55 -8.84
CA ASN A 30 7.08 -0.33 -10.01
C ASN A 30 6.28 -1.64 -9.78
N ILE A 31 5.12 -1.51 -9.14
CA ILE A 31 4.17 -2.60 -8.88
C ILE A 31 2.77 -2.19 -9.34
N SER A 32 1.84 -3.15 -9.39
CA SER A 32 0.44 -2.84 -9.70
C SER A 32 -0.25 -2.12 -8.54
N ASP A 33 -1.13 -1.17 -8.87
CA ASP A 33 -2.04 -0.50 -7.94
C ASP A 33 -2.92 -1.51 -7.16
N LYS A 34 -3.22 -2.68 -7.75
CA LYS A 34 -3.90 -3.79 -7.06
C LYS A 34 -3.08 -4.32 -5.89
N THR A 35 -1.75 -4.35 -6.00
CA THR A 35 -0.84 -4.78 -4.93
C THR A 35 -0.89 -3.78 -3.78
N ILE A 36 -0.77 -2.48 -4.07
CA ILE A 36 -0.95 -1.40 -3.08
C ILE A 36 -2.32 -1.51 -2.40
N SER A 37 -3.38 -1.71 -3.18
CA SER A 37 -4.75 -1.86 -2.67
C SER A 37 -4.92 -3.07 -1.75
N LYS A 38 -4.21 -4.18 -1.98
CA LYS A 38 -4.18 -5.35 -1.08
C LYS A 38 -3.42 -5.04 0.20
N TRP A 39 -2.26 -4.39 0.09
CA TRP A 39 -1.45 -4.01 1.24
C TRP A 39 -2.20 -3.04 2.16
N GLU A 40 -2.78 -1.97 1.61
CA GLU A 40 -3.52 -0.96 2.39
C GLU A 40 -4.78 -1.52 3.07
N ARG A 41 -5.44 -2.51 2.47
CA ARG A 41 -6.68 -3.11 3.02
C ARG A 41 -6.44 -4.32 3.92
N GLY A 42 -5.18 -4.74 4.11
CA GLY A 42 -4.87 -5.95 4.89
C GLY A 42 -5.41 -7.23 4.25
N GLY A 43 -5.63 -7.23 2.94
CA GLY A 43 -6.16 -8.37 2.19
C GLY A 43 -5.11 -9.45 2.06
N SER A 44 -4.92 -10.24 3.11
CA SER A 44 -4.27 -11.55 3.01
C SER A 44 -4.98 -12.32 1.90
N LEU A 45 -4.23 -12.90 0.96
CA LEU A 45 -4.80 -13.93 0.09
C LEU A 45 -5.50 -14.94 1.02
N ARG A 46 -6.77 -15.16 0.76
CA ARG A 46 -7.43 -16.40 1.14
C ARG A 46 -7.13 -17.42 0.06
#